data_AF-A0A1I7ZW80-F1
#
_entry.id   AF-A0A1I7ZW80-F1
#
_cell.length_a   1.000
_cell.length_b   1.000
_cell.length_c   1.000
_cell.angle_alpha   90.00
_cell.angle_beta   90.00
_cell.angle_gamma   90.00
#
_symmetry.space_group_name_H-M   'P 1'
#
loop_
_entity.id
_entity.type
_entity.pdbx_description
1 polymer ?
#
loop_
_entity_poly.entity_id
_entity_poly.type
_entity_poly.pdbx_seq_one_letter_code
_entity_poly.pdbx_strand_id
1 'polypeptide(L)'
;MLLLTTAVVLLLPAASSSTILFGMTCEKTPELYSEWTECLLPGGNLLDLIKSFYNDVKGLGCLLPPKKMMRIGGTYLRNNSHYLDHPLYKRIPSQRCGSCPRRLRCCKRSRSFIAQAYDSELCSGFDSACAIEPLTPEELEELSGKYPNATVSPDGCDVTSYVQAELEILKKGAAFEYVEPLLCQVVGTKLPAVNCVRREDQCLCCCSGFRPNAEGKCVADATDTQFGCQ
;
A
#
# COMPACT_ATOMS: atom_id res chain seq x y z
N MET A 1 2.68 -62.00 -35.02
CA MET A 1 3.68 -60.94 -34.75
C MET A 1 2.93 -59.72 -34.24
N LEU A 2 2.97 -59.49 -32.93
CA LEU A 2 2.42 -58.29 -32.29
C LEU A 2 3.33 -57.10 -32.59
N LEU A 3 2.77 -56.01 -33.12
CA LEU A 3 3.40 -54.69 -33.10
C LEU A 3 2.83 -53.94 -31.89
N LEU A 4 3.64 -53.85 -30.84
CA LEU A 4 3.36 -53.01 -29.67
C LEU A 4 3.55 -51.53 -30.03
N THR A 5 2.48 -50.78 -29.86
CA THR A 5 2.43 -49.32 -29.82
C THR A 5 3.21 -48.80 -28.62
N THR A 6 4.28 -48.05 -28.85
CA THR A 6 4.93 -47.24 -27.81
C THR A 6 4.60 -45.77 -28.06
N ALA A 7 3.54 -45.30 -27.39
CA ALA A 7 3.29 -43.89 -27.23
C ALA A 7 4.28 -43.35 -26.19
N VAL A 8 5.28 -42.60 -26.66
CA VAL A 8 6.16 -41.82 -25.78
C VAL A 8 5.35 -40.64 -25.28
N VAL A 9 4.75 -40.78 -24.09
CA VAL A 9 4.16 -39.66 -23.36
C VAL A 9 5.32 -38.83 -22.82
N LEU A 10 5.63 -37.73 -23.52
CA LEU A 10 6.46 -36.64 -23.00
C LEU A 10 5.68 -35.96 -21.87
N LEU A 11 5.87 -36.45 -20.63
CA LEU A 11 5.54 -35.73 -19.41
C LEU A 11 6.49 -34.53 -19.32
N LEU A 12 6.10 -33.41 -19.95
CA LEU A 12 6.61 -32.10 -19.59
C LEU A 12 6.23 -31.86 -18.12
N PRO A 13 7.18 -31.53 -17.23
CA PRO A 13 6.79 -31.00 -15.93
C PRO A 13 6.05 -29.70 -16.20
N ALA A 14 4.75 -29.69 -15.92
CA ALA A 14 3.99 -28.47 -15.74
C ALA A 14 4.62 -27.75 -14.54
N ALA A 15 5.62 -26.92 -14.82
CA ALA A 15 6.07 -25.90 -13.89
C ALA A 15 4.91 -24.92 -13.72
N SER A 16 4.02 -25.27 -12.78
CA SER A 16 3.06 -24.37 -12.16
C SER A 16 3.86 -23.26 -11.49
N SER A 17 4.24 -22.25 -12.29
CA SER A 17 4.89 -21.04 -11.82
C SER A 17 3.80 -20.10 -11.30
N SER A 18 3.14 -20.51 -10.21
CA SER A 18 2.48 -19.55 -9.35
C SER A 18 3.54 -18.93 -8.44
N THR A 19 3.48 -17.60 -8.33
CA THR A 19 3.96 -16.79 -7.21
C THR A 19 5.49 -16.59 -7.05
N ILE A 20 6.09 -15.71 -7.86
CA ILE A 20 7.01 -14.67 -7.36
C ILE A 20 6.81 -13.40 -8.21
N LEU A 21 5.65 -12.75 -8.09
CA LEU A 21 5.46 -11.41 -8.67
C LEU A 21 6.04 -10.31 -7.77
N PHE A 22 6.36 -10.63 -6.51
CA PHE A 22 6.88 -9.69 -5.51
C PHE A 22 8.20 -10.15 -4.89
N GLY A 23 9.24 -9.32 -5.09
CA GLY A 23 10.35 -9.12 -4.15
C GLY A 23 11.48 -10.15 -4.13
N MET A 24 12.49 -10.01 -4.99
CA MET A 24 13.84 -10.49 -4.64
C MET A 24 14.43 -9.57 -3.57
N THR A 25 14.41 -9.95 -2.29
CA THR A 25 15.08 -9.19 -1.23
C THR A 25 16.61 -9.24 -1.40
N CYS A 26 17.31 -8.22 -0.93
CA CYS A 26 18.77 -8.18 -0.89
C CYS A 26 19.32 -8.65 0.46
N GLU A 27 18.54 -9.34 1.30
CA GLU A 27 18.96 -9.79 2.63
C GLU A 27 20.25 -10.61 2.61
N LYS A 28 20.44 -11.43 1.57
CA LYS A 28 21.64 -12.27 1.39
C LYS A 28 22.80 -11.54 0.71
N THR A 29 22.57 -10.33 0.21
CA THR A 29 23.56 -9.47 -0.47
C THR A 29 23.35 -8.00 -0.03
N PRO A 30 23.58 -7.67 1.25
CA PRO A 30 23.22 -6.36 1.81
C PRO A 30 23.91 -5.18 1.11
N GLU A 31 25.08 -5.40 0.51
CA GLU A 31 25.84 -4.43 -0.26
C GLU A 31 25.11 -3.89 -1.49
N LEU A 32 24.04 -4.56 -1.93
CA LEU A 32 23.20 -4.14 -3.06
C LEU A 32 22.05 -3.22 -2.63
N TYR A 33 21.88 -2.94 -1.33
CA TYR A 33 20.91 -1.94 -0.89
C TYR A 33 21.40 -0.52 -1.16
N SER A 34 20.47 0.38 -1.46
CA SER A 34 20.72 1.81 -1.38
C SER A 34 20.84 2.27 0.07
N GLU A 35 21.34 3.49 0.26
CA GLU A 35 21.13 4.21 1.51
C GLU A 35 19.63 4.35 1.80
N TRP A 36 19.32 4.51 3.07
CA TRP A 36 17.97 4.81 3.54
C TRP A 36 17.58 6.25 3.18
N THR A 37 16.31 6.44 2.81
CA THR A 37 15.71 7.78 2.68
C THR A 37 15.62 8.48 4.05
N GLU A 38 15.27 9.76 4.01
CA GLU A 38 14.66 10.41 5.17
C GLU A 38 13.33 9.75 5.56
N CYS A 39 12.77 10.17 6.68
CA CYS A 39 11.45 9.74 7.12
C CYS A 39 10.35 10.27 6.20
N LEU A 40 9.69 9.35 5.50
CA LEU A 40 8.64 9.65 4.55
C LEU A 40 7.30 9.36 5.20
N LEU A 41 6.41 10.35 5.20
CA LEU A 41 4.97 10.14 5.36
C LEU A 41 4.31 10.81 4.15
N PRO A 42 3.71 10.04 3.25
CA PRO A 42 3.05 10.61 2.09
C PRO A 42 1.63 11.01 2.48
N GLY A 43 1.21 12.20 2.06
CA GLY A 43 -0.16 12.69 2.23
C GLY A 43 -0.80 13.02 0.89
N GLY A 44 -2.09 13.38 0.93
CA GLY A 44 -2.86 13.75 -0.26
C GLY A 44 -3.54 12.56 -0.94
N ASN A 45 -4.05 12.77 -2.15
CA ASN A 45 -4.79 11.75 -2.89
C ASN A 45 -3.86 10.70 -3.52
N LEU A 46 -4.43 9.65 -4.11
CA LEU A 46 -3.68 8.56 -4.74
C LEU A 46 -2.63 9.03 -5.76
N LEU A 47 -2.93 10.05 -6.57
CA LEU A 47 -1.98 10.61 -7.53
C LEU A 47 -0.81 11.31 -6.85
N ASP A 48 -1.05 12.02 -5.75
CA ASP A 48 -0.01 12.67 -4.96
C ASP A 48 0.88 11.65 -4.26
N LEU A 49 0.31 10.57 -3.72
CA LEU A 49 1.05 9.44 -3.14
C LEU A 49 2.02 8.82 -4.16
N ILE A 50 1.56 8.56 -5.39
CA ILE A 50 2.37 8.00 -6.47
C ILE A 50 3.52 8.95 -6.87
N LYS A 51 3.23 10.25 -7.02
CA LYS A 51 4.25 11.25 -7.37
C LYS A 51 5.29 11.43 -6.28
N SER A 52 4.86 11.49 -5.01
CA SER A 52 5.74 11.57 -3.85
C SER A 52 6.67 10.37 -3.83
N PHE A 53 6.14 9.15 -3.90
CA PHE A 53 6.95 7.93 -3.93
C PHE A 53 8.01 7.96 -5.02
N TYR A 54 7.62 8.29 -6.26
CA TYR A 54 8.59 8.40 -7.35
C TYR A 54 9.72 9.39 -7.03
N ASN A 55 9.39 10.55 -6.47
CA ASN A 55 10.38 11.56 -6.10
C ASN A 55 11.30 11.12 -4.96
N ASP A 56 10.78 10.37 -4.00
CA ASP A 56 11.54 9.91 -2.83
C ASP A 56 12.59 8.86 -3.22
N VAL A 57 12.27 7.97 -4.17
CA VAL A 57 13.14 6.83 -4.51
C VAL A 57 14.00 7.03 -5.76
N LYS A 58 13.74 8.04 -6.61
CA LYS A 58 14.49 8.26 -7.87
C LYS A 58 16.00 8.45 -7.69
N GLY A 59 16.43 8.96 -6.54
CA GLY A 59 17.84 9.18 -6.23
C GLY A 59 18.57 7.94 -5.71
N LEU A 60 17.84 6.88 -5.33
CA LEU A 60 18.40 5.71 -4.66
C LEU A 60 18.97 4.66 -5.64
N GLY A 61 18.81 4.88 -6.94
CA GLY A 61 19.21 3.92 -7.99
C GLY A 61 18.20 2.78 -8.17
N CYS A 62 16.95 2.99 -7.75
CA CYS A 62 15.89 2.01 -7.99
C CYS A 62 15.46 2.01 -9.47
N LEU A 63 15.05 0.86 -9.97
CA LEU A 63 14.37 0.78 -11.24
C LEU A 63 12.97 1.33 -11.06
N LEU A 64 12.71 2.44 -11.74
CA LEU A 64 11.40 3.07 -11.71
C LEU A 64 10.63 2.75 -12.99
N PRO A 65 9.29 2.72 -12.92
CA PRO A 65 8.46 2.66 -14.10
C PRO A 65 8.81 3.79 -15.08
N PRO A 66 8.71 3.55 -16.40
CA PRO A 66 8.97 4.57 -17.40
C PRO A 66 8.10 5.81 -17.19
N LYS A 67 8.66 7.01 -17.39
CA LYS A 67 7.91 8.28 -17.27
C LYS A 67 6.61 8.31 -18.10
N LYS A 68 6.60 7.64 -19.26
CA LYS A 68 5.40 7.50 -20.10
C LYS A 68 4.28 6.74 -19.38
N MET A 69 4.61 5.67 -18.67
CA MET A 69 3.66 4.89 -17.88
C MET A 69 3.10 5.75 -16.73
N MET A 70 3.96 6.47 -16.00
CA MET A 70 3.55 7.42 -14.96
C MET A 70 2.58 8.48 -15.49
N ARG A 71 2.83 8.99 -16.70
CA ARG A 71 1.96 9.97 -17.35
C ARG A 71 0.61 9.35 -17.74
N ILE A 72 0.60 8.14 -18.28
CA ILE A 72 -0.64 7.43 -18.65
C ILE A 72 -1.48 7.16 -17.40
N GLY A 73 -0.89 6.55 -16.36
CA GLY A 73 -1.58 6.30 -15.09
C GLY A 73 -2.09 7.59 -14.46
N GLY A 74 -1.28 8.65 -14.42
CA GLY A 74 -1.70 9.94 -13.89
C GLY A 74 -2.82 10.63 -14.69
N THR A 75 -2.88 10.44 -16.01
CA THR A 75 -4.01 10.92 -16.83
C THR A 75 -5.26 10.07 -16.57
N TYR A 76 -5.12 8.75 -16.48
CA TYR A 76 -6.23 7.87 -16.13
C TYR A 76 -6.85 8.27 -14.78
N LEU A 77 -6.04 8.46 -13.74
CA LEU A 77 -6.51 8.87 -12.42
C LEU A 77 -7.23 10.23 -12.45
N ARG A 78 -6.74 11.20 -13.24
CA ARG A 78 -7.41 12.51 -13.40
C ARG A 78 -8.74 12.42 -14.13
N ASN A 79 -8.85 11.54 -15.12
CA ASN A 79 -10.10 11.32 -15.83
C ASN A 79 -11.11 10.50 -15.02
N ASN A 80 -10.68 9.94 -13.88
CA ASN A 80 -11.46 9.12 -12.98
C ASN A 80 -11.39 9.74 -11.57
N SER A 81 -12.00 10.92 -11.41
CA SER A 81 -11.91 11.75 -10.20
C SER A 81 -12.32 11.05 -8.91
N HIS A 82 -13.09 9.96 -8.97
CA HIS A 82 -13.40 9.12 -7.82
C HIS A 82 -12.15 8.55 -7.10
N TYR A 83 -11.01 8.43 -7.77
CA TYR A 83 -9.72 8.09 -7.15
C TYR A 83 -9.01 9.30 -6.51
N LEU A 84 -9.34 10.53 -6.90
CA LEU A 84 -8.72 11.74 -6.37
C LEU A 84 -9.51 12.29 -5.17
N ASP A 85 -10.82 12.17 -5.21
CA ASP A 85 -11.73 12.69 -4.20
C ASP A 85 -12.19 11.65 -3.17
N HIS A 86 -11.61 10.45 -3.21
CA HIS A 86 -11.99 9.35 -2.34
C HIS A 86 -11.86 9.71 -0.85
N PRO A 87 -12.91 9.55 -0.03
CA PRO A 87 -12.87 9.89 1.40
C PRO A 87 -11.71 9.20 2.14
N LEU A 88 -11.40 7.94 1.78
CA LEU A 88 -10.30 7.19 2.41
C LEU A 88 -8.91 7.79 2.15
N TYR A 89 -8.66 8.40 0.99
CA TYR A 89 -7.33 8.96 0.67
C TYR A 89 -7.09 10.33 1.33
N LYS A 90 -8.16 11.08 1.61
CA LYS A 90 -8.08 12.39 2.29
C LYS A 90 -7.73 12.27 3.79
N ARG A 91 -7.84 11.07 4.36
CA ARG A 91 -7.60 10.80 5.78
C ARG A 91 -6.14 10.65 6.19
N ILE A 92 -5.20 10.60 5.23
CA ILE A 92 -3.78 10.53 5.58
C ILE A 92 -3.28 11.96 5.87
N PRO A 93 -2.96 12.29 7.13
CA PRO A 93 -2.46 13.61 7.46
C PRO A 93 -1.09 13.83 6.80
N SER A 94 -0.82 15.07 6.43
CA SER A 94 0.50 15.48 5.92
C SER A 94 1.56 15.55 7.03
N GLN A 95 1.13 15.55 8.29
CA GLN A 95 1.99 15.63 9.47
C GLN A 95 2.48 14.24 9.87
N ARG A 96 3.77 14.12 10.20
CA ARG A 96 4.38 12.86 10.65
C ARG A 96 3.85 12.47 12.04
N CYS A 97 3.01 11.45 12.11
CA CYS A 97 2.38 10.95 13.33
C CYS A 97 2.07 9.44 13.21
N GLY A 98 1.50 8.84 14.24
CA GLY A 98 0.82 7.55 14.20
C GLY A 98 1.74 6.34 14.10
N SER A 99 3.04 6.46 14.35
CA SER A 99 4.05 5.48 13.96
C SER A 99 3.98 5.11 12.46
N CYS A 100 3.54 6.05 11.64
CA CYS A 100 3.33 5.88 10.21
C CYS A 100 4.55 6.18 9.34
N PRO A 101 5.41 7.17 9.66
CA PRO A 101 6.53 7.50 8.78
C PRO A 101 7.50 6.33 8.64
N ARG A 102 7.94 6.09 7.40
CA ARG A 102 8.87 5.01 7.05
C ARG A 102 10.10 5.58 6.37
N ARG A 103 11.24 4.93 6.59
CA ARG A 103 12.40 5.06 5.70
C ARG A 103 12.36 3.91 4.72
N LEU A 104 12.76 4.20 3.49
CA LEU A 104 12.79 3.22 2.41
C LEU A 104 14.23 3.09 1.91
N ARG A 105 14.58 1.89 1.45
CA ARG A 105 15.76 1.66 0.62
C ARG A 105 15.43 0.60 -0.40
N CYS A 106 16.14 0.59 -1.52
CA CYS A 106 15.85 -0.37 -2.57
C CYS A 106 17.00 -1.33 -2.82
N CYS A 107 16.63 -2.57 -3.16
CA CYS A 107 17.54 -3.60 -3.59
C CYS A 107 17.87 -3.37 -5.08
N LYS A 108 19.13 -3.02 -5.39
CA LYS A 108 19.60 -2.69 -6.75
C LYS A 108 19.81 -3.92 -7.64
N ARG A 109 19.49 -5.12 -7.15
CA ARG A 109 19.67 -6.40 -7.86
C ARG A 109 18.66 -6.61 -8.99
N SER A 110 17.46 -6.04 -8.86
CA SER A 110 16.39 -6.30 -9.82
C SER A 110 16.70 -5.72 -11.19
N ARG A 111 16.28 -6.43 -12.25
CA ARG A 111 16.29 -5.94 -13.64
C ARG A 111 14.95 -5.37 -14.09
N SER A 112 13.94 -5.39 -13.22
CA SER A 112 12.61 -4.84 -13.47
C SER A 112 12.11 -4.06 -12.26
N PHE A 113 11.42 -2.95 -12.49
CA PHE A 113 10.76 -2.20 -11.41
C PHE A 113 9.63 -3.01 -10.74
N ILE A 114 9.04 -3.97 -11.46
CA ILE A 114 7.97 -4.85 -10.95
C ILE A 114 8.56 -5.87 -9.97
N ALA A 115 9.71 -6.46 -10.31
CA ALA A 115 10.38 -7.46 -9.47
C ALA A 115 11.30 -6.84 -8.40
N GLN A 116 11.34 -5.50 -8.30
CA GLN A 116 12.21 -4.81 -7.35
C GLN A 116 11.66 -4.90 -5.94
N ALA A 117 12.51 -5.33 -5.00
CA ALA A 117 12.22 -5.25 -3.58
C ALA A 117 12.64 -3.89 -3.00
N TYR A 118 11.83 -3.41 -2.08
CA TYR A 118 12.12 -2.30 -1.19
C TYR A 118 12.13 -2.84 0.24
N ASP A 119 13.11 -2.40 1.03
CA ASP A 119 13.02 -2.55 2.47
C ASP A 119 12.39 -1.28 3.03
N SER A 120 11.61 -1.45 4.10
CA SER A 120 11.07 -0.33 4.87
C SER A 120 11.38 -0.52 6.35
N GLU A 121 11.69 0.57 7.03
CA GLU A 121 11.80 0.60 8.50
C GLU A 121 10.97 1.74 9.07
N LEU A 122 10.51 1.57 10.31
CA LEU A 122 9.77 2.60 11.04
C LEU A 122 10.71 3.73 11.44
N CYS A 123 10.23 4.96 11.30
CA CYS A 123 10.89 6.11 11.88
C CYS A 123 10.64 6.19 13.39
N SER A 124 11.69 6.53 14.15
CA SER A 124 11.57 6.84 15.57
C SER A 124 11.07 8.27 15.78
N GLY A 125 10.49 8.54 16.96
CA GLY A 125 10.06 9.88 17.38
C GLY A 125 8.71 10.35 16.86
N PHE A 126 7.90 9.47 16.27
CA PHE A 126 6.55 9.77 15.77
C PHE A 126 5.49 8.86 16.41
N ASP A 127 5.62 8.60 17.72
CA ASP A 127 4.74 7.71 18.50
C ASP A 127 3.38 8.35 18.86
N SER A 128 3.23 9.67 18.76
CA SER A 128 1.93 10.33 18.97
C SER A 128 0.93 9.90 17.90
N ALA A 129 -0.28 9.50 18.29
CA ALA A 129 -1.35 9.16 17.37
C ALA A 129 -1.70 10.33 16.46
N CYS A 130 -2.09 10.04 15.23
CA CYS A 130 -2.61 11.03 14.31
C CYS A 130 -4.01 11.43 14.74
N ALA A 131 -4.25 12.72 14.97
CA ALA A 131 -5.59 13.26 15.14
C ALA A 131 -6.16 13.62 13.76
N ILE A 132 -7.27 12.99 13.40
CA ILE A 132 -7.99 13.26 12.16
C ILE A 132 -9.48 13.42 12.44
N GLU A 133 -10.17 14.17 11.60
CA GLU A 133 -11.62 14.32 11.68
C GLU A 133 -12.30 12.97 11.38
N PRO A 134 -13.40 12.65 12.09
CA PRO A 134 -14.25 11.52 11.72
C PRO A 134 -14.93 11.79 10.38
N LEU A 135 -15.28 10.71 9.66
CA LEU A 135 -16.05 10.84 8.43
C LEU A 135 -17.39 11.54 8.70
N THR A 136 -17.77 12.43 7.80
CA THR A 136 -19.09 13.06 7.87
C THR A 136 -20.18 12.02 7.53
N PRO A 137 -21.44 12.26 7.94
CA PRO A 137 -22.55 11.40 7.55
C PRO A 137 -22.66 11.20 6.03
N GLU A 138 -22.39 12.25 5.24
CA GLU A 138 -22.42 12.21 3.78
C GLU A 138 -21.30 11.33 3.22
N GLU A 139 -20.09 11.40 3.78
CA GLU A 139 -18.98 10.53 3.38
C GLU A 139 -19.25 9.06 3.74
N LEU A 140 -19.87 8.80 4.90
CA LEU A 140 -20.29 7.46 5.31
C LEU A 140 -21.37 6.90 4.37
N GLU A 141 -22.32 7.73 3.94
CA GLU A 141 -23.33 7.35 2.96
C GLU A 141 -22.70 7.03 1.60
N GLU A 142 -21.78 7.88 1.12
CA GLU A 142 -21.03 7.64 -0.12
C GLU A 142 -20.25 6.32 -0.07
N LEU A 143 -19.51 6.07 1.02
CA LEU A 143 -18.74 4.85 1.20
C LEU A 143 -19.64 3.61 1.31
N SER A 144 -20.77 3.71 1.99
CA SER A 144 -21.74 2.60 2.10
C SER A 144 -22.38 2.28 0.75
N GLY A 145 -22.64 3.29 -0.09
CA GLY A 145 -23.09 3.08 -1.47
C GLY A 145 -22.03 2.43 -2.35
N LYS A 146 -20.76 2.81 -2.20
CA LYS A 146 -19.63 2.23 -2.96
C LYS A 146 -19.26 0.81 -2.53
N TYR A 147 -19.32 0.54 -1.23
CA TYR A 147 -18.88 -0.73 -0.61
C TYR A 147 -20.01 -1.34 0.22
N PRO A 148 -21.07 -1.88 -0.40
CA PRO A 148 -22.25 -2.36 0.31
C PRO A 148 -21.97 -3.55 1.25
N ASN A 149 -20.85 -4.25 1.06
CA ASN A 149 -20.44 -5.38 1.88
C ASN A 149 -19.43 -5.00 2.98
N ALA A 150 -18.97 -3.74 3.04
CA ALA A 150 -18.06 -3.30 4.09
C ALA A 150 -18.84 -3.07 5.39
N THR A 151 -18.23 -3.45 6.52
CA THR A 151 -18.81 -3.15 7.83
C THR A 151 -18.72 -1.65 8.09
N VAL A 152 -19.87 -1.02 8.38
CA VAL A 152 -19.96 0.41 8.69
C VAL A 152 -19.59 0.63 10.15
N SER A 153 -18.57 1.44 10.40
CA SER A 153 -18.38 1.98 11.76
C SER A 153 -19.23 3.23 11.96
N PRO A 154 -20.18 3.23 12.92
CA PRO A 154 -21.03 4.39 13.17
C PRO A 154 -20.27 5.57 13.79
N ASP A 155 -19.04 5.36 14.27
CA ASP A 155 -18.23 6.40 14.90
C ASP A 155 -17.45 7.28 13.91
N GLY A 156 -17.46 6.93 12.62
CA GLY A 156 -16.75 7.62 11.55
C GLY A 156 -15.22 7.50 11.62
N CYS A 157 -14.67 6.74 12.56
CA CYS A 157 -13.24 6.62 12.80
C CYS A 157 -12.66 5.33 12.22
N ASP A 158 -13.31 4.19 12.46
CA ASP A 158 -12.86 2.93 11.90
C ASP A 158 -13.30 2.81 10.43
N VAL A 159 -12.31 2.76 9.53
CA VAL A 159 -12.49 2.62 8.08
C VAL A 159 -11.88 1.33 7.53
N THR A 160 -11.50 0.40 8.41
CA THR A 160 -10.70 -0.78 8.05
C THR A 160 -11.39 -1.61 6.97
N SER A 161 -12.69 -1.87 7.09
CA SER A 161 -13.45 -2.63 6.10
C SER A 161 -13.59 -1.90 4.76
N TYR A 162 -13.71 -0.57 4.75
CA TYR A 162 -13.76 0.21 3.51
C TYR A 162 -12.41 0.21 2.79
N VAL A 163 -11.31 0.33 3.54
CA VAL A 163 -9.96 0.22 2.98
C VAL A 163 -9.74 -1.16 2.39
N GLN A 164 -10.12 -2.24 3.08
CA GLN A 164 -10.02 -3.60 2.55
C GLN A 164 -10.82 -3.77 1.25
N ALA A 165 -12.05 -3.26 1.21
CA ALA A 165 -12.89 -3.33 0.02
C ALA A 165 -12.29 -2.54 -1.16
N GLU A 166 -11.80 -1.32 -0.92
CA GLU A 166 -11.14 -0.51 -1.94
C GLU A 166 -9.90 -1.20 -2.50
N LEU A 167 -9.09 -1.82 -1.65
CA LEU A 167 -7.92 -2.57 -2.09
C LEU A 167 -8.30 -3.78 -2.97
N GLU A 168 -9.37 -4.49 -2.63
CA GLU A 168 -9.86 -5.59 -3.47
C GLU A 168 -10.38 -5.11 -4.84
N ILE A 169 -10.98 -3.92 -4.93
CA ILE A 169 -11.34 -3.29 -6.20
C ILE A 169 -10.08 -2.88 -6.95
N LEU A 170 -9.16 -2.19 -6.28
CA LEU A 170 -7.91 -1.72 -6.87
C LEU A 170 -7.04 -2.87 -7.39
N LYS A 171 -7.12 -4.09 -6.83
CA LYS A 171 -6.42 -5.29 -7.33
C LYS A 171 -7.00 -5.87 -8.62
N LYS A 172 -8.25 -5.55 -8.95
CA LYS A 172 -8.99 -6.17 -10.07
C LYS A 172 -9.40 -5.15 -11.14
N GLY A 173 -9.34 -3.86 -10.83
CA GLY A 173 -9.80 -2.79 -11.69
C GLY A 173 -8.77 -2.34 -12.72
N ALA A 174 -9.23 -1.57 -13.72
CA ALA A 174 -8.35 -0.98 -14.73
C ALA A 174 -7.25 -0.08 -14.13
N ALA A 175 -7.49 0.55 -12.96
CA ALA A 175 -6.44 1.26 -12.22
C ALA A 175 -5.26 0.35 -11.88
N PHE A 176 -5.50 -0.92 -11.54
CA PHE A 176 -4.46 -1.92 -11.38
C PHE A 176 -3.66 -2.06 -12.67
N GLU A 177 -4.28 -2.33 -13.80
CA GLU A 177 -3.56 -2.56 -15.07
C GLU A 177 -2.62 -1.42 -15.47
N TYR A 178 -2.95 -0.17 -15.10
CA TYR A 178 -2.14 1.00 -15.43
C TYR A 178 -1.15 1.44 -14.35
N VAL A 179 -1.33 1.01 -13.10
CA VAL A 179 -0.54 1.53 -11.96
C VAL A 179 -0.27 0.50 -10.82
N GLU A 180 -0.67 -0.77 -10.99
CA GLU A 180 -0.48 -1.96 -10.12
C GLU A 180 0.89 -2.06 -9.45
N PRO A 181 2.02 -2.00 -10.19
CA PRO A 181 3.32 -2.24 -9.55
C PRO A 181 3.70 -1.13 -8.59
N LEU A 182 3.20 0.09 -8.83
CA LEU A 182 3.37 1.23 -7.93
C LEU A 182 2.31 1.23 -6.86
N LEU A 183 1.08 0.86 -7.17
CA LEU A 183 -0.02 0.84 -6.22
C LEU A 183 0.26 -0.15 -5.10
N CYS A 184 0.79 -1.34 -5.36
CA CYS A 184 1.15 -2.26 -4.28
C CYS A 184 2.40 -1.84 -3.50
N GLN A 185 3.37 -1.20 -4.16
CA GLN A 185 4.53 -0.63 -3.50
C GLN A 185 4.16 0.60 -2.65
N VAL A 186 3.26 1.46 -3.13
CA VAL A 186 2.76 2.64 -2.43
C VAL A 186 1.73 2.23 -1.38
N VAL A 187 0.77 1.36 -1.67
CA VAL A 187 -0.20 0.91 -0.67
C VAL A 187 0.51 0.17 0.46
N GLY A 188 1.33 -0.83 0.14
CA GLY A 188 2.03 -1.67 1.13
C GLY A 188 3.14 -0.94 1.91
N THR A 189 3.61 0.23 1.47
CA THR A 189 4.64 1.00 2.21
C THR A 189 4.19 2.40 2.65
N LYS A 190 3.06 2.89 2.15
CA LYS A 190 2.65 4.31 2.20
C LYS A 190 1.15 4.55 2.43
N LEU A 191 0.25 3.58 2.23
CA LEU A 191 -1.12 3.61 2.77
C LEU A 191 -1.14 2.70 3.99
N PRO A 192 -0.71 3.17 5.16
CA PRO A 192 -0.83 2.36 6.33
C PRO A 192 -2.32 2.11 6.56
N ALA A 193 -2.71 0.84 6.68
CA ALA A 193 -3.93 0.56 7.40
C ALA A 193 -3.81 1.23 8.77
N VAL A 194 -4.82 2.00 9.13
CA VAL A 194 -4.83 2.79 10.35
C VAL A 194 -5.82 2.19 11.33
N ASN A 195 -5.33 1.85 12.51
CA ASN A 195 -6.14 1.51 13.66
C ASN A 195 -6.58 2.83 14.30
N CYS A 196 -7.84 3.18 14.10
CA CYS A 196 -8.42 4.41 14.62
C CYS A 196 -9.36 4.13 15.79
N VAL A 197 -9.36 5.01 16.78
CA VAL A 197 -10.29 4.98 17.90
C VAL A 197 -10.85 6.39 18.09
N ARG A 198 -12.17 6.50 18.25
CA ARG A 198 -12.79 7.78 18.57
C ARG A 198 -12.43 8.22 19.98
N ARG A 199 -11.93 9.46 20.09
CA ARG A 199 -11.73 10.18 21.36
C ARG A 199 -12.35 11.56 21.18
N GLU A 200 -13.40 11.82 21.95
CA GLU A 200 -14.13 13.08 21.88
C GLU A 200 -14.69 13.34 20.46
N ASP A 201 -14.29 14.45 19.83
CA ASP A 201 -14.66 14.88 18.49
C ASP A 201 -13.67 14.43 17.41
N GLN A 202 -12.60 13.71 17.77
CA GLN A 202 -11.54 13.30 16.85
C GLN A 202 -11.34 11.78 16.79
N CYS A 203 -10.74 11.35 15.70
CA CYS A 203 -10.21 10.00 15.57
C CYS A 203 -8.72 10.04 15.84
N LEU A 204 -8.28 9.27 16.85
CA LEU A 204 -6.86 9.02 17.05
C LEU A 204 -6.50 7.77 16.27
N CYS A 205 -5.50 7.87 15.40
CA CYS A 205 -5.12 6.82 14.47
C CYS A 205 -3.65 6.47 14.57
N CYS A 206 -3.36 5.17 14.54
CA CYS A 206 -2.01 4.62 14.47
C CYS A 206 -1.91 3.67 13.30
N CYS A 207 -0.72 3.56 12.72
CA CYS A 207 -0.47 2.75 11.55
C CYS A 207 -0.29 1.27 11.89
N SER A 208 -0.41 0.42 10.86
CA SER A 208 -0.49 -1.03 11.05
C SER A 208 0.63 -1.60 11.92
N GLY A 209 0.26 -2.49 12.83
CA GLY A 209 1.08 -3.00 13.92
C GLY A 209 1.03 -2.13 15.19
N PHE A 210 0.27 -1.04 15.20
CA PHE A 210 0.10 -0.16 16.35
C PHE A 210 -1.35 0.28 16.56
N ARG A 211 -1.72 0.52 17.82
CA ARG A 211 -3.02 1.05 18.22
C ARG A 211 -2.87 2.25 19.16
N PRO A 212 -3.77 3.26 19.10
CA PRO A 212 -3.77 4.34 20.07
C PRO A 212 -4.10 3.83 21.48
N ASN A 213 -3.29 4.20 22.46
CA ASN A 213 -3.56 3.98 23.88
C ASN A 213 -4.46 5.11 24.45
N ALA A 214 -4.72 5.08 25.76
CA ALA A 214 -5.53 6.10 26.44
C ALA A 214 -4.89 7.50 26.44
N GLU A 215 -3.56 7.58 26.32
CA GLU A 215 -2.78 8.82 26.32
C GLU A 215 -2.61 9.41 24.92
N GLY A 216 -3.19 8.77 23.89
CA GLY A 216 -3.05 9.19 22.50
C GLY A 216 -1.69 8.85 21.88
N LYS A 217 -1.00 7.83 22.41
CA LYS A 217 0.24 7.28 21.83
C LYS A 217 0.01 5.94 21.14
N CYS A 218 0.81 5.65 20.12
CA CYS A 218 0.80 4.42 19.38
C CYS A 218 1.62 3.35 20.10
N VAL A 219 0.93 2.33 20.59
CA VAL A 219 1.53 1.15 21.22
C VAL A 219 1.39 -0.05 20.28
N ALA A 220 2.36 -0.97 20.33
CA ALA A 220 2.34 -2.13 19.44
C ALA A 220 1.08 -2.97 19.64
N ASP A 221 0.45 -3.38 18.54
CA ASP A 221 -0.73 -4.24 18.51
C ASP A 221 -0.36 -5.55 17.80
N ALA A 222 -0.24 -6.63 18.58
CA ALA A 222 0.11 -7.96 18.06
C ALA A 222 -1.04 -8.65 17.31
N THR A 223 -2.26 -8.09 17.39
CA THR A 223 -3.44 -8.64 16.69
C THR A 223 -3.65 -8.04 15.32
N ASP A 224 -2.93 -6.95 15.00
CA ASP A 224 -3.01 -6.32 13.70
C ASP A 224 -2.06 -7.01 12.71
N THR A 225 -2.64 -7.58 11.66
CA THR A 225 -1.88 -8.15 10.56
C THR A 225 -1.37 -7.03 9.67
N GLN A 226 -0.05 -6.97 9.48
CA GLN A 226 0.56 -6.06 8.51
C GLN A 226 -0.13 -6.18 7.15
N PHE A 227 -0.73 -5.07 6.70
CA PHE A 227 -1.30 -4.99 5.37
C PHE A 227 -0.19 -5.08 4.32
N GLY A 228 -0.29 -6.09 3.45
CA GLY A 228 0.59 -6.28 2.31
C GLY A 228 -0.20 -6.70 1.07
N CYS A 229 0.29 -6.35 -0.11
CA CYS A 229 -0.17 -7.00 -1.34
C CYS A 229 0.49 -8.39 -1.42
N GLN A 230 -0.29 -9.44 -1.13
CA GLN A 230 0.05 -10.81 -1.51
C GLN A 230 -0.77 -11.19 -2.75
#